data_AF-A0A4U9HYB3-F1
#
_entry.id   AF-A0A4U9HYB3-F1
#
_cell.length_a   1.000
_cell.length_b   1.000
_cell.length_c   1.000
_cell.angle_alpha   90.00
_cell.angle_beta   90.00
_cell.angle_gamma   90.00
#
_symmetry.space_group_name_H-M   'P 1'
#
loop_
_entity.id
_entity.type
_entity.pdbx_description
1 polymer ?
#
loop_
_entity_poly.entity_id
_entity_poly.type
_entity_poly.pdbx_seq_one_letter_code
_entity_poly.pdbx_strand_id
1 'polypeptide(L)'
;MKNAIGTGSALERLRKFIPASVQPKFNSVAEWQAWQQEEGRKHCQQIEKQNQRARSEKIFGRAGIQALHRSCSFANYEVSGPEQRQAYSMAKSYAQNFGGGGFASFVFSGAPGTGKNHLAAAIGNHLLAAGHSVLVVTIPDLMLRVRECYDGGQSESALLNDLCNVDLLVLDEVGIQRGSSGEKVIINQVIDRRLSSMRPVGILSNLNYDELVSTLGARVVDRLRMDGGIWVNFDWASYRGNVSHLRAVK
;
A
#
# COMPACT_ATOMS: atom_id res chain seq x y z
N MET A 1 46.06 59.84 9.93
CA MET A 1 45.84 58.44 10.34
C MET A 1 45.25 57.68 9.16
N LYS A 2 45.98 56.71 8.62
CA LYS A 2 45.57 55.91 7.45
C LYS A 2 44.69 54.76 7.92
N ASN A 3 43.39 54.78 7.61
CA ASN A 3 42.55 53.58 7.71
C ASN A 3 42.63 52.82 6.39
N ALA A 4 43.60 51.91 6.29
CA ALA A 4 43.65 50.91 5.24
C ALA A 4 42.64 49.80 5.58
N ILE A 5 41.44 49.88 5.04
CA ILE A 5 40.47 48.78 5.09
C ILE A 5 41.02 47.68 4.19
N GLY A 6 41.58 46.64 4.80
CA GLY A 6 42.18 45.51 4.11
C GLY A 6 41.22 44.89 3.10
N THR A 7 41.56 45.02 1.83
CA THR A 7 40.97 44.42 0.63
C THR A 7 41.26 42.92 0.55
N GLY A 8 41.02 42.20 1.65
CA GLY A 8 40.92 40.75 1.58
C GLY A 8 39.49 40.40 1.19
N SER A 9 39.29 39.69 0.07
CA SER A 9 37.93 39.29 -0.35
C SER A 9 37.26 38.53 0.80
N ALA A 10 35.93 38.64 0.96
CA ALA A 10 35.23 37.95 2.05
C ALA A 10 35.56 36.43 2.12
N LEU A 11 35.86 35.82 0.97
CA LEU A 11 36.35 34.46 0.80
C LEU A 11 37.71 34.19 1.46
N GLU A 12 38.65 35.13 1.39
CA GLU A 12 39.97 34.99 2.04
C GLU A 12 39.87 35.05 3.56
N ARG A 13 38.93 35.85 4.08
CA ARG A 13 38.62 35.85 5.51
C ARG A 13 37.98 34.54 5.94
N LEU A 14 37.06 34.00 5.14
CA LEU A 14 36.40 32.72 5.38
C LEU A 14 37.40 31.55 5.43
N ARG A 15 38.37 31.52 4.51
CA ARG A 15 39.43 30.49 4.44
C ARG A 15 40.30 30.39 5.69
N LYS A 16 40.42 31.45 6.49
CA LYS A 16 41.18 31.42 7.77
C LYS A 16 40.46 30.63 8.88
N PHE A 17 39.15 30.46 8.77
CA PHE A 17 38.31 29.78 9.78
C PHE A 17 37.83 28.40 9.32
N ILE A 18 37.95 28.07 8.03
CA ILE A 18 37.58 26.78 7.47
C ILE A 18 38.79 25.82 7.55
N PRO A 19 38.61 24.55 7.97
CA PRO A 19 39.68 23.57 7.95
C PRO A 19 40.31 23.41 6.57
N ALA A 20 41.63 23.22 6.50
CA ALA A 20 42.38 23.13 5.25
C ALA A 20 41.92 21.99 4.31
N SER A 21 41.22 20.98 4.84
CA SER A 21 40.65 19.86 4.08
C SER A 21 39.31 20.16 3.40
N VAL A 22 38.65 21.27 3.73
CA VAL A 22 37.31 21.57 3.22
C VAL A 22 37.42 22.33 1.91
N GLN A 23 36.93 21.72 0.84
CA GLN A 23 36.80 22.35 -0.47
C GLN A 23 35.35 22.74 -0.78
N PRO A 24 35.12 23.74 -1.65
CA PRO A 24 33.79 24.08 -2.12
C PRO A 24 33.13 22.85 -2.75
N LYS A 25 31.88 22.59 -2.36
CA LYS A 25 31.10 21.46 -2.88
C LYS A 25 30.81 21.58 -4.39
N PHE A 26 30.77 22.80 -4.91
CA PHE A 26 30.50 23.10 -6.32
C PHE A 26 31.49 24.14 -6.82
N ASN A 27 31.92 24.00 -8.06
CA ASN A 27 32.87 24.90 -8.71
C ASN A 27 32.20 25.83 -9.74
N SER A 28 30.89 25.67 -9.96
CA SER A 28 30.10 26.54 -10.85
C SER A 28 28.66 26.71 -10.37
N VAL A 29 28.02 27.80 -10.81
CA VAL A 29 26.59 28.05 -10.54
C VAL A 29 25.71 26.99 -11.21
N ALA A 30 26.08 26.52 -12.40
CA ALA A 30 25.33 25.50 -13.13
C ALA A 30 25.33 24.14 -12.38
N GLU A 31 26.47 23.75 -11.83
CA GLU A 31 26.61 22.53 -11.01
C GLU A 31 25.77 22.62 -9.73
N TRP A 32 25.79 23.77 -9.05
CA TRP A 32 24.97 24.01 -7.88
C TRP A 32 23.46 23.98 -8.20
N GLN A 33 23.03 24.61 -9.30
CA GLN A 33 21.63 24.61 -9.73
C GLN A 33 21.14 23.20 -10.09
N ALA A 34 21.93 22.42 -10.80
CA ALA A 34 21.60 21.02 -11.12
C ALA A 34 21.45 20.18 -9.84
N TRP A 35 22.38 20.31 -8.90
CA TRP A 35 22.28 19.64 -7.61
C TRP A 35 21.04 20.08 -6.82
N GLN A 36 20.74 21.39 -6.78
CA GLN A 36 19.58 21.91 -6.07
C GLN A 36 18.26 21.40 -6.67
N GLN A 37 18.15 21.31 -8.00
CA GLN A 37 16.98 20.73 -8.66
C GLN A 37 16.82 19.25 -8.33
N GLU A 38 17.91 18.49 -8.35
CA GLU A 38 17.89 17.05 -8.06
C GLU A 38 17.51 16.78 -6.60
N GLU A 39 18.10 17.50 -5.64
CA GLU A 39 17.73 17.40 -4.23
C GLU A 39 16.30 17.89 -3.98
N GLY A 40 15.86 18.94 -4.68
CA GLY A 40 14.48 19.41 -4.66
C GLY A 40 13.50 18.31 -5.11
N ARG A 41 13.81 17.59 -6.20
CA ARG A 41 13.00 16.44 -6.67
C ARG A 41 12.93 15.33 -5.64
N LYS A 42 14.07 14.92 -5.06
CA LYS A 42 14.10 13.89 -4.01
C LYS A 42 13.27 14.31 -2.79
N HIS A 43 13.39 15.57 -2.38
CA HIS A 43 12.64 16.10 -1.25
C HIS A 43 11.13 16.13 -1.52
N CYS A 44 10.71 16.58 -2.71
CA CYS A 44 9.30 16.55 -3.12
C CYS A 44 8.75 15.12 -3.13
N GLN A 45 9.48 14.15 -3.69
CA GLN A 45 9.06 12.74 -3.68
C GLN A 45 8.92 12.19 -2.25
N GLN A 46 9.82 12.59 -1.35
CA GLN A 46 9.77 12.16 0.04
C GLN A 46 8.58 12.78 0.79
N ILE A 47 8.31 14.07 0.58
CA ILE A 47 7.12 14.75 1.11
C ILE A 47 5.85 14.10 0.56
N GLU A 48 5.80 13.78 -0.73
CA GLU A 48 4.64 13.14 -1.35
C GLU A 48 4.37 11.76 -0.73
N LYS A 49 5.40 10.93 -0.54
CA LYS A 49 5.28 9.64 0.16
C LYS A 49 4.81 9.81 1.61
N GLN A 50 5.33 10.80 2.34
CA GLN A 50 4.89 11.10 3.70
C GLN A 50 3.42 11.54 3.73
N ASN A 51 3.03 12.41 2.80
CA ASN A 51 1.65 12.88 2.67
C ASN A 51 0.70 11.74 2.31
N GLN A 52 1.09 10.84 1.41
CA GLN A 52 0.30 9.65 1.07
C GLN A 52 0.11 8.76 2.29
N ARG A 53 1.16 8.50 3.08
CA ARG A 53 1.05 7.73 4.33
C ARG A 53 0.09 8.40 5.33
N ALA A 54 0.27 9.69 5.58
CA ALA A 54 -0.58 10.44 6.51
C ALA A 54 -2.03 10.55 6.03
N ARG A 55 -2.28 10.67 4.72
CA ARG A 55 -3.63 10.65 4.14
C ARG A 55 -4.29 9.30 4.32
N SER A 56 -3.56 8.22 4.02
CA SER A 56 -4.03 6.86 4.27
C SER A 56 -4.52 6.72 5.71
N GLU A 57 -3.78 7.29 6.68
CA GLU A 57 -4.11 7.24 8.11
C GLU A 57 -5.39 8.02 8.45
N LYS A 58 -5.58 9.18 7.80
CA LYS A 58 -6.75 10.03 8.02
C LYS A 58 -8.06 9.49 7.42
N ILE A 59 -8.03 8.87 6.24
CA ILE A 59 -9.26 8.57 5.48
C ILE A 59 -10.13 7.53 6.18
N PHE A 60 -9.52 6.50 6.77
CA PHE A 60 -10.21 5.42 7.46
C PHE A 60 -9.98 5.44 8.99
N GLY A 61 -9.30 6.46 9.54
CA GLY A 61 -8.92 6.56 10.97
C GLY A 61 -8.00 5.44 11.48
N ARG A 62 -7.71 4.46 10.64
CA ARG A 62 -6.95 3.22 10.87
C ARG A 62 -6.27 2.85 9.53
N ALA A 63 -5.16 3.50 9.17
CA ALA A 63 -4.46 3.10 7.94
C ALA A 63 -3.83 1.71 8.04
N GLY A 64 -3.70 1.12 6.85
CA GLY A 64 -2.73 0.10 6.55
C GLY A 64 -3.30 -1.27 6.80
N ILE A 65 -3.45 -1.62 8.08
CA ILE A 65 -3.81 -2.96 8.53
C ILE A 65 -4.62 -2.80 9.83
N GLN A 66 -5.76 -3.48 9.94
CA GLN A 66 -6.58 -3.47 11.15
C GLN A 66 -5.73 -3.79 12.39
N ALA A 67 -6.03 -3.18 13.55
CA ALA A 67 -5.25 -3.38 14.78
C ALA A 67 -5.02 -4.86 15.13
N LEU A 68 -6.02 -5.70 14.86
CA LEU A 68 -5.97 -7.16 15.04
C LEU A 68 -4.87 -7.83 14.22
N HIS A 69 -4.55 -7.31 13.03
CA HIS A 69 -3.60 -7.89 12.09
C HIS A 69 -2.26 -7.14 12.04
N ARG A 70 -2.07 -6.10 12.86
CA ARG A 70 -0.87 -5.23 12.81
C ARG A 70 0.42 -6.01 13.08
N SER A 71 0.37 -7.02 13.93
CA SER A 71 1.49 -7.92 14.25
C SER A 71 1.63 -9.11 13.30
N CYS A 72 0.74 -9.28 12.31
CA CYS A 72 0.82 -10.37 11.36
C CYS A 72 2.01 -10.17 10.41
N SER A 73 2.87 -11.18 10.32
CA SER A 73 4.05 -11.21 9.47
C SER A 73 4.22 -12.60 8.85
N PHE A 74 5.15 -12.72 7.90
CA PHE A 74 5.54 -14.03 7.39
C PHE A 74 6.27 -14.90 8.43
N ALA A 75 6.80 -14.32 9.51
CA ALA A 75 7.53 -15.06 10.52
C ALA A 75 6.61 -15.79 11.51
N ASN A 76 5.40 -15.26 11.74
CA ASN A 76 4.42 -15.81 12.67
C ASN A 76 3.19 -16.41 11.97
N TYR A 77 3.31 -16.77 10.68
CA TYR A 77 2.30 -17.55 9.97
C TYR A 77 2.64 -19.03 10.11
N GLU A 78 1.77 -19.80 10.78
CA GLU A 78 1.96 -21.24 10.97
C GLU A 78 1.54 -22.02 9.74
N VAL A 79 2.46 -22.87 9.24
CA VAL A 79 2.24 -23.72 8.06
C VAL A 79 2.13 -25.16 8.51
N SER A 80 0.92 -25.71 8.44
CA SER A 80 0.57 -27.07 8.87
C SER A 80 0.40 -28.06 7.72
N GLY A 81 0.44 -27.62 6.46
CA GLY A 81 0.21 -28.48 5.30
C GLY A 81 0.81 -27.95 3.99
N PRO A 82 0.82 -28.77 2.92
CA PRO A 82 1.41 -28.42 1.62
C PRO A 82 0.68 -27.24 0.96
N GLU A 83 -0.64 -27.18 1.03
CA GLU A 83 -1.45 -26.10 0.45
C GLU A 83 -1.17 -24.75 1.15
N GLN A 84 -1.11 -24.76 2.49
CA GLN A 84 -0.70 -23.58 3.28
C GLN A 84 0.73 -23.15 2.94
N ARG A 85 1.64 -24.11 2.70
CA ARG A 85 3.02 -23.81 2.30
C ARG A 85 3.07 -23.16 0.93
N GLN A 86 2.26 -23.62 0.00
CA GLN A 86 2.13 -23.01 -1.32
C GLN A 86 1.59 -21.59 -1.22
N ALA A 87 0.49 -21.38 -0.49
CA ALA A 87 -0.09 -20.06 -0.24
C ALA A 87 0.92 -19.09 0.39
N TYR A 88 1.63 -19.55 1.43
CA TYR A 88 2.71 -18.81 2.08
C TYR A 88 3.82 -18.42 1.10
N SER A 89 4.28 -19.38 0.29
CA SER A 89 5.40 -19.16 -0.65
C SER A 89 5.02 -18.18 -1.75
N MET A 90 3.80 -18.29 -2.28
CA MET A 90 3.27 -17.35 -3.28
C MET A 90 3.11 -15.94 -2.71
N ALA A 91 2.54 -15.79 -1.51
CA ALA A 91 2.38 -14.50 -0.85
C ALA A 91 3.73 -13.85 -0.52
N LYS A 92 4.71 -14.65 -0.07
CA LYS A 92 6.06 -14.16 0.24
C LYS A 92 6.81 -13.73 -1.02
N SER A 93 6.75 -14.55 -2.07
CA SER A 93 7.33 -14.21 -3.38
C SER A 93 6.71 -12.94 -3.96
N TYR A 94 5.38 -12.79 -3.85
CA TYR A 94 4.68 -11.59 -4.25
C TYR A 94 5.23 -10.34 -3.54
N ALA A 95 5.34 -10.39 -2.21
CA ALA A 95 5.83 -9.25 -1.44
C ALA A 95 7.29 -8.88 -1.79
N GLN A 96 8.14 -9.88 -2.00
CA GLN A 96 9.56 -9.68 -2.33
C GLN A 96 9.80 -9.10 -3.72
N ASN A 97 8.92 -9.41 -4.68
CA ASN A 97 9.04 -8.96 -6.07
C ASN A 97 8.22 -7.69 -6.37
N PHE A 98 7.52 -7.14 -5.37
CA PHE A 98 6.68 -5.96 -5.54
C PHE A 98 7.52 -4.74 -5.99
N GLY A 99 7.01 -4.00 -6.98
CA GLY A 99 7.70 -2.83 -7.54
C GLY A 99 8.83 -3.16 -8.51
N GLY A 100 9.09 -4.44 -8.80
CA GLY A 100 10.12 -4.90 -9.75
C GLY A 100 9.81 -4.71 -11.25
N GLY A 101 8.85 -3.84 -11.59
CA GLY A 101 8.44 -3.55 -12.98
C GLY A 101 7.07 -4.11 -13.38
N GLY A 102 6.46 -4.95 -12.55
CA GLY A 102 5.12 -5.48 -12.73
C GLY A 102 4.05 -4.86 -11.81
N PHE A 103 2.78 -5.11 -12.13
CA PHE A 103 1.58 -4.70 -11.40
C PHE A 103 0.68 -5.89 -11.03
N ALA A 104 1.28 -7.08 -10.89
CA ALA A 104 0.61 -8.29 -10.47
C ALA A 104 -0.36 -8.05 -9.29
N SER A 105 -1.61 -8.45 -9.46
CA SER A 105 -2.61 -8.44 -8.40
C SER A 105 -2.65 -9.78 -7.68
N PHE A 106 -3.36 -9.86 -6.55
CA PHE A 106 -3.58 -11.14 -5.87
C PHE A 106 -5.04 -11.33 -5.46
N VAL A 107 -5.49 -12.57 -5.51
CA VAL A 107 -6.80 -12.99 -5.00
C VAL A 107 -6.62 -14.14 -4.04
N PHE A 108 -7.04 -13.93 -2.79
CA PHE A 108 -7.13 -14.97 -1.77
C PHE A 108 -8.61 -15.31 -1.55
N SER A 109 -8.99 -16.50 -1.99
CA SER A 109 -10.36 -17.04 -1.88
C SER A 109 -10.39 -18.20 -0.89
N GLY A 110 -11.50 -18.44 -0.19
CA GLY A 110 -11.69 -19.66 0.61
C GLY A 110 -12.35 -19.43 1.97
N ALA A 111 -12.46 -20.46 2.80
CA ALA A 111 -13.24 -20.39 4.04
C ALA A 111 -12.70 -19.33 5.06
N PRO A 112 -13.54 -18.81 5.96
CA PRO A 112 -13.09 -17.92 7.03
C PRO A 112 -12.17 -18.63 8.03
N GLY A 113 -11.25 -17.88 8.63
CA GLY A 113 -10.32 -18.41 9.65
C GLY A 113 -9.12 -19.18 9.09
N THR A 114 -8.90 -19.16 7.78
CA THR A 114 -7.80 -19.85 7.08
C THR A 114 -6.52 -19.01 6.95
N GLY A 115 -6.54 -17.75 7.38
CA GLY A 115 -5.35 -16.89 7.40
C GLY A 115 -5.16 -15.99 6.16
N LYS A 116 -6.19 -15.81 5.33
CA LYS A 116 -6.18 -14.86 4.20
C LYS A 116 -5.72 -13.46 4.62
N ASN A 117 -6.38 -12.89 5.63
CA ASN A 117 -6.05 -11.57 6.18
C ASN A 117 -4.66 -11.53 6.81
N HIS A 118 -4.18 -12.63 7.40
CA HIS A 118 -2.83 -12.70 7.95
C HIS A 118 -1.78 -12.58 6.85
N LEU A 119 -1.90 -13.36 5.76
CA LEU A 119 -0.95 -13.28 4.65
C LEU A 119 -1.05 -11.92 3.93
N ALA A 120 -2.25 -11.36 3.75
CA ALA A 120 -2.41 -10.02 3.19
C ALA A 120 -1.76 -8.94 4.08
N ALA A 121 -1.92 -9.03 5.41
CA ALA A 121 -1.26 -8.15 6.36
C ALA A 121 0.26 -8.35 6.36
N ALA A 122 0.75 -9.57 6.22
CA ALA A 122 2.18 -9.85 6.11
C ALA A 122 2.80 -9.21 4.85
N ILE A 123 2.10 -9.30 3.70
CA ILE A 123 2.46 -8.56 2.47
C ILE A 123 2.46 -7.06 2.76
N GLY A 124 1.36 -6.53 3.30
CA GLY A 124 1.23 -5.11 3.57
C GLY A 124 2.33 -4.56 4.48
N ASN A 125 2.63 -5.26 5.58
CA ASN A 125 3.70 -4.90 6.51
C ASN A 125 5.07 -4.92 5.86
N HIS A 126 5.35 -5.91 5.00
CA HIS A 126 6.59 -5.96 4.24
C HIS A 126 6.74 -4.74 3.31
N LEU A 127 5.69 -4.38 2.58
CA LEU A 127 5.68 -3.25 1.67
C LEU A 127 5.79 -1.90 2.39
N LEU A 128 5.08 -1.73 3.51
CA LEU A 128 5.18 -0.54 4.35
C LEU A 128 6.62 -0.32 4.85
N ALA A 129 7.28 -1.40 5.29
CA ALA A 129 8.69 -1.39 5.70
C ALA A 129 9.63 -1.03 4.53
N ALA A 130 9.31 -1.47 3.31
CA ALA A 130 10.06 -1.16 2.09
C ALA A 130 9.82 0.25 1.53
N GLY A 131 8.94 1.05 2.13
CA GLY A 131 8.71 2.43 1.68
C GLY A 131 7.36 2.66 0.99
N HIS A 132 6.62 1.61 0.64
CA HIS A 132 5.39 1.70 -0.12
C HIS A 132 4.19 2.13 0.72
N SER A 133 3.14 2.58 0.04
CA SER A 133 1.83 2.87 0.64
C SER A 133 0.88 1.68 0.46
N VAL A 134 0.27 1.25 1.56
CA VAL A 134 -0.67 0.12 1.57
C VAL A 134 -1.95 0.54 2.27
N LEU A 135 -3.09 0.18 1.69
CA LEU A 135 -4.40 0.38 2.29
C LEU A 135 -5.21 -0.91 2.26
N VAL A 136 -5.71 -1.34 3.42
CA VAL A 136 -6.66 -2.45 3.54
C VAL A 136 -8.01 -1.87 3.93
N VAL A 137 -9.05 -2.15 3.15
CA VAL A 137 -10.41 -1.66 3.39
C VAL A 137 -11.41 -2.78 3.17
N THR A 138 -12.39 -2.91 4.07
CA THR A 138 -13.50 -3.86 3.88
C THR A 138 -14.52 -3.25 2.91
N ILE A 139 -15.20 -4.07 2.11
CA ILE A 139 -16.27 -3.57 1.24
C ILE A 139 -17.35 -2.83 2.03
N PRO A 140 -17.85 -3.32 3.19
CA PRO A 140 -18.81 -2.58 4.00
C PRO A 140 -18.32 -1.18 4.42
N ASP A 141 -17.07 -1.05 4.89
CA ASP A 141 -16.51 0.24 5.31
C ASP A 141 -16.36 1.21 4.13
N LEU A 142 -15.94 0.69 2.96
CA LEU A 142 -15.84 1.48 1.75
C LEU A 142 -17.22 2.06 1.36
N MET A 143 -18.27 1.26 1.41
CA MET A 143 -19.62 1.68 1.04
C MET A 143 -20.23 2.65 2.04
N LEU A 144 -19.95 2.47 3.33
CA LEU A 144 -20.30 3.45 4.35
C LEU A 144 -19.64 4.80 4.05
N ARG A 145 -18.35 4.80 3.71
CA ARG A 145 -17.60 6.02 3.42
C ARG A 145 -18.09 6.73 2.16
N VAL A 146 -18.46 5.96 1.13
CA VAL A 146 -19.09 6.51 -0.08
C VAL A 146 -20.42 7.18 0.28
N ARG A 147 -21.25 6.55 1.10
CA ARG A 147 -22.54 7.12 1.54
C ARG A 147 -22.33 8.43 2.32
N GLU A 148 -21.37 8.46 3.24
CA GLU A 148 -21.02 9.67 4.00
C GLU A 148 -20.58 10.82 3.09
N CYS A 149 -19.89 10.55 1.97
CA CYS A 149 -19.56 11.59 0.99
C CYS A 149 -20.84 12.21 0.40
N TYR A 150 -21.79 11.38 -0.04
CA TYR A 150 -23.06 11.86 -0.60
C TYR A 150 -23.87 12.65 0.42
N ASP A 151 -24.01 12.14 1.65
CA ASP A 151 -24.78 12.81 2.72
C ASP A 151 -24.15 14.15 3.13
N GLY A 152 -22.82 14.26 3.06
CA GLY A 152 -22.09 15.50 3.32
C GLY A 152 -22.03 16.48 2.14
N GLY A 153 -22.68 16.19 1.01
CA GLY A 153 -22.62 17.00 -0.21
C GLY A 153 -21.22 17.04 -0.86
N GLN A 154 -20.34 16.11 -0.49
CA GLN A 154 -19.00 15.97 -1.03
C GLN A 154 -19.02 14.98 -2.19
N SER A 155 -18.16 15.20 -3.19
CA SER A 155 -17.97 14.21 -4.25
C SER A 155 -17.17 13.02 -3.72
N GLU A 156 -17.58 11.79 -4.07
CA GLU A 156 -16.79 10.57 -3.83
C GLU A 156 -15.45 10.57 -4.59
N SER A 157 -15.23 11.51 -5.52
CA SER A 157 -13.99 11.62 -6.32
C SER A 157 -12.73 11.71 -5.47
N ALA A 158 -12.76 12.42 -4.33
CA ALA A 158 -11.63 12.50 -3.42
C ALA A 158 -11.30 11.12 -2.82
N LEU A 159 -12.32 10.41 -2.32
CA LEU A 159 -12.19 9.05 -1.79
C LEU A 159 -11.65 8.09 -2.86
N LEU A 160 -12.22 8.12 -4.08
CA LEU A 160 -11.77 7.28 -5.19
C LEU A 160 -10.33 7.57 -5.58
N ASN A 161 -9.92 8.85 -5.60
CA ASN A 161 -8.54 9.23 -5.88
C ASN A 161 -7.59 8.69 -4.83
N ASP A 162 -7.95 8.77 -3.54
CA ASP A 162 -7.12 8.23 -2.47
C ASP A 162 -6.97 6.70 -2.57
N LEU A 163 -8.07 5.99 -2.88
CA LEU A 163 -8.03 4.54 -3.14
C LEU A 163 -7.18 4.19 -4.35
N CYS A 164 -7.12 5.05 -5.37
CA CYS A 164 -6.30 4.83 -6.56
C CYS A 164 -4.82 5.19 -6.36
N ASN A 165 -4.50 6.08 -5.42
CA ASN A 165 -3.16 6.65 -5.25
C ASN A 165 -2.22 5.87 -4.31
N VAL A 166 -2.71 4.84 -3.62
CA VAL A 166 -1.83 3.91 -2.87
C VAL A 166 -1.14 2.91 -3.80
N ASP A 167 0.04 2.42 -3.40
CA ASP A 167 0.80 1.44 -4.17
C ASP A 167 0.07 0.09 -4.19
N LEU A 168 -0.40 -0.37 -3.02
CA LEU A 168 -1.25 -1.56 -2.91
C LEU A 168 -2.58 -1.23 -2.20
N LEU A 169 -3.70 -1.55 -2.85
CA LEU A 169 -5.02 -1.55 -2.25
C LEU A 169 -5.48 -2.99 -2.03
N VAL A 170 -5.83 -3.35 -0.80
CA VAL A 170 -6.45 -4.64 -0.47
C VAL A 170 -7.92 -4.41 -0.15
N LEU A 171 -8.79 -5.02 -0.95
CA LEU A 171 -10.22 -5.06 -0.72
C LEU A 171 -10.56 -6.34 0.03
N ASP A 172 -11.03 -6.19 1.26
CA ASP A 172 -11.43 -7.29 2.15
C ASP A 172 -12.95 -7.49 2.12
N GLU A 173 -13.38 -8.71 2.45
CA GLU A 173 -14.79 -9.10 2.47
C GLU A 173 -15.52 -8.92 1.13
N VAL A 174 -14.80 -9.09 0.01
CA VAL A 174 -15.42 -9.06 -1.32
C VAL A 174 -16.39 -10.24 -1.43
N GLY A 175 -17.64 -9.96 -1.80
CA GLY A 175 -18.71 -10.95 -1.87
C GLY A 175 -19.74 -10.90 -0.74
N ILE A 176 -19.49 -10.16 0.35
CA ILE A 176 -20.50 -9.92 1.41
C ILE A 176 -21.55 -8.87 1.00
N GLN A 177 -21.36 -8.23 -0.15
CA GLN A 177 -22.27 -7.22 -0.71
C GLN A 177 -23.70 -7.74 -0.74
N ARG A 178 -24.67 -6.93 -0.31
CA ARG A 178 -26.10 -7.29 -0.30
C ARG A 178 -26.74 -7.25 -1.70
N GLY A 179 -25.92 -7.30 -2.75
CA GLY A 179 -26.37 -7.36 -4.14
C GLY A 179 -26.84 -6.03 -4.72
N SER A 180 -26.52 -4.88 -4.10
CA SER A 180 -26.92 -3.59 -4.71
C SER A 180 -26.06 -3.29 -5.95
N SER A 181 -26.70 -2.83 -7.03
CA SER A 181 -26.02 -2.52 -8.29
C SER A 181 -24.96 -1.42 -8.11
N GLY A 182 -25.18 -0.48 -7.20
CA GLY A 182 -24.23 0.60 -6.89
C GLY A 182 -22.91 0.11 -6.30
N GLU A 183 -22.94 -0.82 -5.34
CA GLU A 183 -21.72 -1.37 -4.71
C GLU A 183 -20.81 -2.04 -5.75
N LYS A 184 -21.41 -2.85 -6.65
CA LYS A 184 -20.68 -3.52 -7.73
C LYS A 184 -20.03 -2.51 -8.69
N VAL A 185 -20.75 -1.44 -9.03
CA VAL A 185 -20.24 -0.39 -9.92
C VAL A 185 -19.01 0.29 -9.30
N ILE A 186 -19.07 0.68 -8.02
CA ILE A 186 -17.96 1.36 -7.34
C ILE A 186 -16.74 0.45 -7.27
N ILE A 187 -16.92 -0.81 -6.89
CA ILE A 187 -15.81 -1.78 -6.77
C ILE A 187 -15.15 -2.00 -8.13
N ASN A 188 -15.95 -2.21 -9.17
CA ASN A 188 -15.44 -2.39 -10.53
C ASN A 188 -14.72 -1.14 -11.02
N GLN A 189 -15.23 0.06 -10.73
CA GLN A 189 -14.55 1.32 -11.06
C GLN A 189 -13.20 1.48 -10.36
N VAL A 190 -13.12 1.14 -9.06
CA VAL A 190 -11.87 1.21 -8.30
C VAL A 190 -10.84 0.23 -8.88
N ILE A 191 -11.23 -1.03 -9.11
CA ILE A 191 -10.33 -2.04 -9.68
C ILE A 191 -9.88 -1.63 -11.08
N ASP A 192 -10.81 -1.22 -11.95
CA ASP A 192 -10.50 -0.82 -13.33
C ASP A 192 -9.54 0.37 -13.38
N ARG A 193 -9.77 1.41 -12.57
CA ARG A 193 -8.88 2.60 -12.55
C ARG A 193 -7.48 2.25 -12.08
N ARG A 194 -7.36 1.40 -11.06
CA ARG A 194 -6.06 0.97 -10.53
C ARG A 194 -5.29 0.13 -11.54
N LEU A 195 -5.92 -0.90 -12.10
CA LEU A 195 -5.26 -1.77 -13.08
C LEU A 195 -4.89 -1.01 -14.37
N SER A 196 -5.74 -0.08 -14.81
CA SER A 196 -5.41 0.81 -15.95
C SER A 196 -4.23 1.74 -15.66
N SER A 197 -3.96 2.03 -14.39
CA SER A 197 -2.83 2.84 -13.94
C SER A 197 -1.62 1.97 -13.55
N MET A 198 -1.61 0.68 -13.91
CA MET A 198 -0.58 -0.29 -13.53
C MET A 198 -0.36 -0.36 -12.02
N ARG A 199 -1.45 -0.27 -11.24
CA ARG A 199 -1.42 -0.35 -9.78
C ARG A 199 -2.14 -1.62 -9.31
N PRO A 200 -1.48 -2.49 -8.54
CA PRO A 200 -2.04 -3.76 -8.14
C PRO A 200 -3.17 -3.61 -7.12
N VAL A 201 -4.03 -4.65 -7.08
CA VAL A 201 -5.11 -4.81 -6.12
C VAL A 201 -5.02 -6.20 -5.47
N GLY A 202 -5.16 -6.25 -4.16
CA GLY A 202 -5.39 -7.48 -3.40
C GLY A 202 -6.87 -7.69 -3.16
N ILE A 203 -7.39 -8.88 -3.42
CA ILE A 203 -8.79 -9.25 -3.13
C ILE A 203 -8.81 -10.35 -2.09
N LEU A 204 -9.55 -10.15 -1.00
CA LEU A 204 -9.85 -11.19 -0.02
C LEU A 204 -11.34 -11.51 -0.07
N SER A 205 -11.66 -12.80 -0.27
CA SER A 205 -13.03 -13.24 -0.38
C SER A 205 -13.25 -14.60 0.29
N ASN A 206 -14.48 -14.81 0.77
CA ASN A 206 -14.94 -16.14 1.19
C ASN A 206 -15.63 -16.90 0.05
N LEU A 207 -15.79 -16.28 -1.12
CA LEU A 207 -16.39 -16.89 -2.29
C LEU A 207 -15.37 -17.79 -3.02
N ASN A 208 -15.88 -18.80 -3.72
CA ASN A 208 -15.08 -19.57 -4.67
C ASN A 208 -14.86 -18.79 -5.99
N TYR A 209 -14.14 -19.39 -6.94
CA TYR A 209 -13.83 -18.76 -8.21
C TYR A 209 -15.09 -18.34 -9.01
N ASP A 210 -16.04 -19.25 -9.18
CA ASP A 210 -17.23 -19.01 -10.01
C ASP A 210 -18.15 -17.94 -9.39
N GLU A 211 -18.30 -17.99 -8.07
CA GLU A 211 -19.05 -16.99 -7.29
C GLU A 211 -18.41 -15.60 -7.39
N LEU A 212 -17.08 -15.52 -7.31
CA LEU A 212 -16.36 -14.25 -7.44
C LEU A 212 -16.46 -13.69 -8.87
N VAL A 213 -16.39 -14.55 -9.89
CA VAL A 213 -16.62 -14.18 -11.30
C VAL A 213 -18.04 -13.65 -11.50
N SER A 214 -19.05 -14.28 -10.90
CA SER A 214 -20.43 -13.80 -10.94
C SER A 214 -20.61 -12.45 -10.21
N THR A 215 -19.82 -12.22 -9.17
CA THR A 215 -19.90 -11.00 -8.35
C THR A 215 -19.20 -9.81 -9.00
N LEU A 216 -17.94 -9.97 -9.40
CA LEU A 216 -17.11 -8.90 -9.97
C LEU A 216 -17.27 -8.75 -11.49
N GLY A 217 -17.68 -9.83 -12.16
CA GLY A 217 -17.74 -9.93 -13.61
C GLY A 217 -16.44 -10.49 -14.21
N ALA A 218 -16.58 -11.28 -15.27
CA ALA A 218 -15.48 -11.98 -15.93
C ALA A 218 -14.34 -11.03 -16.38
N ARG A 219 -14.69 -9.84 -16.87
CA ARG A 219 -13.72 -8.83 -17.31
C ARG A 219 -12.79 -8.36 -16.18
N VAL A 220 -13.31 -8.19 -14.97
CA VAL A 220 -12.52 -7.73 -13.83
C VAL A 220 -11.60 -8.85 -13.34
N VAL A 221 -12.12 -10.08 -13.28
CA VAL A 221 -11.33 -11.26 -12.91
C VAL A 221 -10.21 -11.54 -13.90
N ASP A 222 -10.46 -11.39 -15.19
CA ASP A 222 -9.43 -11.49 -16.24
C ASP A 222 -8.30 -10.48 -16.01
N ARG A 223 -8.65 -9.22 -15.72
CA ARG A 223 -7.67 -8.17 -15.43
C ARG A 223 -6.85 -8.43 -14.16
N LEU A 224 -7.46 -9.02 -13.13
CA LEU A 224 -6.75 -9.40 -11.90
C LEU A 224 -5.69 -10.48 -12.13
N ARG A 225 -5.78 -11.25 -13.23
CA ARG A 225 -4.82 -12.28 -13.62
C ARG A 225 -3.71 -11.76 -14.54
N MET A 226 -3.80 -10.51 -15.01
CA MET A 226 -2.76 -9.91 -15.85
C MET A 226 -1.41 -9.84 -15.11
N ASP A 227 -0.33 -9.83 -15.89
CA ASP A 227 1.04 -9.62 -15.40
C ASP A 227 1.46 -10.57 -14.26
N GLY A 228 1.03 -11.84 -14.35
CA GLY A 228 1.34 -12.85 -13.34
C GLY A 228 0.53 -12.72 -12.06
N GLY A 229 -0.68 -12.13 -12.13
CA GLY A 229 -1.59 -12.05 -11.00
C GLY A 229 -1.84 -13.40 -10.35
N ILE A 230 -1.71 -13.47 -9.03
CA ILE A 230 -1.78 -14.73 -8.29
C ILE A 230 -3.20 -15.01 -7.79
N TRP A 231 -3.66 -16.24 -7.96
CA TRP A 231 -4.88 -16.73 -7.33
C TRP A 231 -4.52 -17.86 -6.36
N VAL A 232 -4.93 -17.74 -5.11
CA VAL A 232 -4.65 -18.72 -4.07
C VAL A 232 -5.95 -19.10 -3.38
N ASN A 233 -6.25 -20.41 -3.38
CA ASN A 233 -7.40 -20.95 -2.66
C ASN A 233 -6.99 -21.41 -1.25
N PHE A 234 -7.80 -21.04 -0.27
CA PHE A 234 -7.62 -21.31 1.15
C PHE A 234 -8.66 -22.32 1.60
N ASP A 235 -8.40 -23.59 1.30
CA ASP A 235 -9.33 -24.71 1.50
C ASP A 235 -8.88 -25.64 2.63
N TRP A 236 -8.65 -25.07 3.81
CA TRP A 236 -8.27 -25.82 5.00
C TRP A 236 -9.08 -25.42 6.23
N ALA A 237 -8.96 -26.18 7.30
CA ALA A 237 -9.69 -25.95 8.54
C ALA A 237 -9.34 -24.59 9.18
N SER A 238 -10.32 -23.99 9.85
CA SER A 238 -10.15 -22.71 10.55
C SER A 238 -9.12 -22.81 11.67
N TYR A 239 -8.16 -21.89 11.69
CA TYR A 239 -7.13 -21.77 12.73
C TYR A 239 -7.66 -21.09 14.01
N ARG A 240 -8.84 -20.44 13.96
CA ARG A 240 -9.34 -19.60 15.08
C ARG A 240 -9.45 -20.34 16.41
N GLY A 241 -9.64 -21.66 16.41
CA GLY A 241 -9.67 -22.49 17.61
C GLY A 241 -8.35 -22.53 18.41
N ASN A 242 -7.23 -22.26 17.74
CA ASN A 242 -5.88 -22.27 18.33
C ASN A 242 -5.47 -20.90 18.91
N VAL A 243 -6.25 -19.84 18.65
CA VAL A 243 -5.94 -18.49 19.11
C VAL A 243 -6.34 -18.34 20.58
N SER A 244 -5.37 -18.48 21.49
CA SER A 244 -5.59 -18.51 22.94
C SER A 244 -5.79 -17.12 23.58
N HIS A 245 -5.30 -16.04 22.97
CA HIS A 245 -5.37 -14.68 23.51
C HIS A 245 -6.73 -13.96 23.33
N LEU A 246 -7.72 -14.64 22.73
CA LEU A 246 -9.11 -14.15 22.59
C LEU A 246 -10.10 -14.92 23.48
N ARG A 247 -9.64 -15.86 24.30
CA ARG A 247 -10.50 -16.48 25.31
C ARG A 247 -10.75 -15.45 26.40
N ALA A 248 -11.97 -14.91 26.44
CA ALA A 248 -12.47 -14.24 27.63
C ALA A 248 -12.24 -15.21 28.80
N VAL A 249 -11.46 -14.76 29.79
CA VAL A 249 -11.31 -15.46 31.05
C VAL A 249 -12.73 -15.64 31.59
N LYS A 250 -13.13 -16.90 31.79
CA LYS A 250 -14.41 -17.25 32.41
C LYS A 250 -14.47 -16.73 33.84
#